data_AF-F4YD13-F1
#
_entry.id   AF-F4YD13-F1
#
_cell.length_a   1.000
_cell.length_b   1.000
_cell.length_c   1.000
_cell.angle_alpha   90.00
_cell.angle_beta   90.00
_cell.angle_gamma   90.00
#
_symmetry.space_group_name_H-M   'P 1'
#
loop_
_entity.id
_entity.type
_entity.pdbx_description
1 polymer ?
#
loop_
_entity_poly.entity_id
_entity_poly.type
_entity_poly.pdbx_seq_one_letter_code
_entity_poly.pdbx_strand_id
1 'polypeptide(L)'
;YMLNKPVDDIIMENGKVVGVKSEGEVVRCKQLICDPSYVPDRVRKAGQVIRIICILSHPIKNTNDANSCQIIIPQNQVNRKSDIYVCMISYA
;
A
#
# COMPACT_ATOMS: atom_id res chain seq x y z
N TYR A 1 -11.97 15.76 -3.22
CA TYR A 1 -11.14 14.68 -3.76
C TYR A 1 -11.62 14.37 -5.16
N MET A 2 -10.69 14.17 -6.11
CA MET A 2 -11.00 13.76 -7.48
C MET A 2 -10.60 12.29 -7.61
N LEU A 3 -11.58 11.39 -7.61
CA LEU A 3 -11.37 9.96 -7.88
C LEU A 3 -11.53 9.71 -9.39
N ASN A 4 -10.91 8.65 -9.91
CA ASN A 4 -10.94 8.32 -11.34
C ASN A 4 -10.46 9.45 -12.27
N LYS A 5 -9.44 10.21 -11.81
CA LYS A 5 -8.83 11.31 -12.56
C LYS A 5 -7.38 10.92 -12.85
N PRO A 6 -7.04 10.50 -14.09
CA PRO A 6 -5.70 10.01 -14.41
C PRO A 6 -4.68 11.15 -14.34
N VAL A 7 -3.44 10.83 -13.99
CA VAL A 7 -2.32 11.77 -14.06
C VAL A 7 -1.57 11.48 -15.36
N ASP A 8 -1.64 12.42 -16.30
CA ASP A 8 -0.99 12.29 -17.60
C ASP A 8 0.49 12.61 -17.51
N ASP A 9 0.85 13.65 -16.73
CA ASP A 9 2.23 14.10 -16.58
C ASP A 9 2.46 14.85 -15.27
N ILE A 10 3.68 14.77 -14.74
CA ILE A 10 4.18 15.60 -13.64
C ILE A 10 5.14 16.62 -14.24
N ILE A 11 4.72 17.87 -14.30
CA ILE A 11 5.46 18.92 -14.97
C ILE A 11 6.61 19.38 -14.08
N MET A 12 7.82 19.27 -14.63
CA MET A 12 9.07 19.64 -13.98
C MET A 12 9.74 20.78 -14.75
N GLU A 13 10.13 21.84 -14.05
CA GLU A 13 10.96 22.93 -14.58
C GLU A 13 12.22 23.04 -13.71
N ASN A 14 13.40 23.05 -14.33
CA ASN A 14 14.69 23.13 -13.61
C ASN A 14 14.84 22.10 -12.47
N GLY A 15 14.36 20.88 -12.70
CA GLY A 15 14.39 19.79 -11.71
C GLY A 15 13.40 19.95 -10.55
N LYS A 16 12.52 20.96 -10.56
CA LYS A 16 11.50 21.20 -9.55
C LYS A 16 10.10 20.99 -10.13
N VAL A 17 9.22 20.39 -9.34
CA VAL A 17 7.80 20.27 -9.73
C VAL A 17 7.14 21.64 -9.81
N VAL A 18 6.32 21.84 -10.84
CA VAL A 18 5.55 23.06 -11.03
C VAL A 18 4.06 22.82 -11.28
N GLY A 19 3.66 21.57 -11.54
CA GLY A 19 2.28 21.20 -11.72
C GLY A 19 2.07 19.74 -12.10
N VAL A 20 0.80 19.39 -12.26
CA VAL A 20 0.31 18.08 -12.71
C VAL A 20 -0.62 18.30 -13.89
N LYS A 21 -0.48 17.50 -14.94
CA LYS A 21 -1.38 17.48 -16.10
C LYS A 21 -2.36 16.32 -15.99
N SER A 22 -3.63 16.56 -16.26
CA SER A 22 -4.69 15.54 -16.24
C SER A 22 -5.81 15.91 -17.20
N GLU A 23 -6.10 15.03 -18.17
CA GLU A 23 -7.15 15.20 -19.18
C GLU A 23 -7.01 16.52 -19.95
N GLY A 24 -5.77 16.90 -20.26
CA GLY A 24 -5.46 18.14 -20.99
C GLY A 24 -5.37 19.40 -20.12
N GLU A 25 -5.82 19.36 -18.86
CA GLU A 25 -5.73 20.49 -17.93
C GLU A 25 -4.44 20.43 -17.10
N VAL A 26 -3.87 21.60 -16.78
CA VAL A 26 -2.68 21.71 -15.92
C VAL A 26 -3.03 22.43 -14.63
N VAL A 27 -2.76 21.77 -13.51
CA VAL A 27 -2.88 22.35 -12.17
C VAL A 27 -1.49 22.63 -11.62
N ARG A 28 -1.20 23.90 -11.28
CA ARG A 28 0.11 24.29 -10.74
C ARG A 28 0.20 24.03 -9.25
N CYS A 29 1.38 23.60 -8.80
CA CYS A 29 1.68 23.39 -7.39
C CYS A 29 3.14 23.75 -7.06
N LYS A 30 3.41 24.02 -5.78
CA LYS A 30 4.77 24.29 -5.28
C LYS A 30 5.48 23.04 -4.76
N GLN A 31 4.68 22.04 -4.35
CA GLN A 31 5.09 20.76 -3.80
C GLN A 31 4.08 19.71 -4.27
N LEU A 32 4.57 18.50 -4.50
CA LEU A 32 3.77 17.34 -4.89
C LEU A 32 4.09 16.19 -3.93
N ILE A 33 3.05 15.61 -3.35
CA ILE A 33 3.14 14.40 -2.53
C ILE A 33 2.41 13.31 -3.31
N CYS A 34 3.10 12.20 -3.57
CA CYS A 34 2.55 11.07 -4.32
C CYS A 34 3.17 9.77 -3.84
N ASP A 35 2.50 8.65 -4.13
CA ASP A 35 3.07 7.32 -3.92
C ASP A 35 3.99 6.91 -5.09
N PRO A 36 4.80 5.85 -4.95
CA PRO A 36 5.77 5.42 -5.95
C PRO A 36 5.22 5.16 -7.36
N SER A 37 3.92 4.82 -7.50
CA SER A 37 3.33 4.47 -8.80
C SER A 37 3.27 5.66 -9.77
N TYR A 38 3.26 6.89 -9.25
CA TYR A 38 3.25 8.11 -10.07
C TYR A 38 4.63 8.56 -10.54
N VAL A 39 5.71 8.04 -9.93
CA VAL A 39 7.10 8.47 -10.20
C VAL A 39 8.05 7.27 -10.27
N PRO A 40 7.82 6.30 -11.19
CA PRO A 40 8.60 5.05 -11.23
C PRO A 40 10.10 5.28 -11.40
N ASP A 41 10.51 6.35 -12.09
CA ASP A 41 11.93 6.70 -12.32
C ASP A 41 12.60 7.41 -11.13
N ARG A 42 11.84 7.74 -10.07
CA ARG A 42 12.35 8.43 -8.87
C ARG A 42 12.33 7.55 -7.63
N VAL A 43 12.12 6.24 -7.80
CA VAL A 43 12.08 5.25 -6.73
C VAL A 43 13.00 4.06 -7.01
N ARG A 44 13.25 3.24 -5.99
CA ARG A 44 13.95 1.96 -6.11
C ARG A 44 13.17 0.86 -5.41
N LYS A 45 13.22 -0.36 -5.95
CA LYS A 45 12.59 -1.53 -5.32
C LYS A 45 13.32 -1.88 -4.02
N ALA A 46 12.58 -1.88 -2.91
CA ALA A 46 13.11 -2.22 -1.58
C ALA A 46 12.97 -3.70 -1.20
N GLY A 47 12.04 -4.42 -1.85
CA GLY A 47 11.73 -5.81 -1.54
C GLY A 47 10.43 -6.26 -2.20
N GLN A 48 9.90 -7.39 -1.76
CA GLN A 48 8.59 -7.91 -2.16
C GLN A 48 7.85 -8.43 -0.95
N VAL A 49 6.53 -8.34 -0.99
CA VAL A 49 5.62 -8.82 0.05
C VAL A 49 4.57 -9.70 -0.61
N ILE A 50 4.32 -10.88 -0.04
CA ILE A 50 3.20 -11.73 -0.41
C ILE A 50 2.03 -11.45 0.53
N ARG A 51 0.81 -11.35 -0.02
CA ARG A 51 -0.43 -11.24 0.76
C ARG A 51 -1.41 -12.30 0.23
N ILE A 52 -1.97 -13.08 1.15
CA ILE A 52 -2.99 -14.08 0.87
C ILE A 52 -4.23 -13.67 1.65
N ILE A 53 -5.34 -13.45 0.95
CA ILE A 53 -6.62 -13.08 1.56
C ILE A 53 -7.47 -14.35 1.64
N CYS A 54 -7.86 -14.72 2.84
CA CYS A 54 -8.66 -15.93 3.11
C CYS A 54 -10.01 -15.52 3.68
N ILE A 55 -11.10 -16.00 3.06
CA ILE A 55 -12.45 -15.89 3.63
C ILE A 55 -12.73 -17.17 4.40
N LEU A 56 -13.12 -17.03 5.66
CA LEU A 56 -13.43 -18.13 6.56
C LEU A 56 -14.90 -18.06 6.96
N SER A 57 -15.54 -19.21 7.11
CA SER A 57 -16.91 -19.34 7.63
C SER A 57 -16.95 -19.62 9.14
N HIS A 58 -15.80 -19.56 9.82
CA HIS A 58 -15.65 -19.81 11.25
C HIS A 58 -14.50 -18.97 11.83
N PRO A 59 -14.49 -18.71 13.15
CA PRO A 59 -13.35 -18.08 13.83
C PRO A 59 -12.06 -18.88 13.66
N ILE A 60 -10.91 -18.21 13.77
CA ILE A 60 -9.63 -18.92 13.82
C ILE A 60 -9.56 -19.72 15.12
N LYS A 61 -9.11 -20.98 15.06
CA LYS A 61 -8.98 -21.82 16.26
C LYS A 61 -8.02 -21.21 17.26
N ASN A 62 -8.23 -21.48 18.55
CA ASN A 62 -7.39 -21.04 19.66
C ASN A 62 -7.30 -19.51 19.84
N THR A 63 -8.27 -18.76 19.33
CA THR A 63 -8.40 -17.31 19.58
C THR A 63 -9.56 -16.99 20.53
N ASN A 64 -10.10 -17.98 21.25
CA ASN A 64 -11.28 -17.85 22.11
C ASN A 64 -12.48 -17.24 21.35
N ASP A 65 -12.72 -17.74 20.13
CA ASP A 65 -13.77 -17.28 19.21
C ASP A 65 -13.79 -15.75 18.98
N ALA A 66 -12.62 -15.11 19.04
CA ALA A 66 -12.49 -13.69 18.80
C ALA A 66 -12.97 -13.30 17.39
N ASN A 67 -13.71 -12.20 17.30
CA ASN A 67 -14.19 -11.58 16.06
C ASN A 67 -13.09 -10.82 15.29
N SER A 68 -11.98 -10.54 15.95
CA SER A 68 -10.79 -9.96 15.33
C SER A 68 -9.55 -10.37 16.11
N CYS A 69 -8.43 -10.57 15.42
CA CYS A 69 -7.17 -10.87 16.07
C CYS A 69 -5.97 -10.53 15.19
N GLN A 70 -4.82 -10.31 15.84
CA GLN A 70 -3.52 -10.29 15.20
C GLN A 70 -2.72 -11.51 15.65
N ILE A 71 -2.20 -12.27 14.69
CA ILE A 71 -1.30 -13.40 14.92
C ILE A 71 0.05 -13.03 14.32
N ILE A 72 1.09 -13.13 15.15
CA ILE A 72 2.48 -12.94 14.75
C ILE A 72 3.15 -14.31 14.79
N ILE A 73 3.79 -14.71 13.69
CA ILE A 73 4.61 -15.92 13.60
C ILE A 73 6.06 -15.47 13.49
N PRO A 74 6.82 -15.45 14.61
CA PRO A 74 8.18 -14.94 14.62
C PRO A 74 9.09 -15.79 13.74
N GLN A 75 9.98 -15.14 13.00
CA GLN A 75 10.87 -15.76 12.02
C GLN A 75 11.67 -16.96 12.57
N ASN A 76 12.10 -16.90 13.84
CA ASN A 76 12.88 -17.96 14.49
C ASN A 76 12.04 -19.22 14.77
N GLN A 77 10.72 -19.10 14.91
CA GLN A 77 9.81 -20.24 15.12
C GLN A 77 9.60 -21.06 13.83
N VAL A 78 9.94 -20.48 12.68
CA VAL A 78 9.73 -21.08 11.35
C VAL A 78 10.98 -21.04 10.46
N ASN A 79 12.17 -20.83 11.06
CA ASN A 79 13.47 -20.79 10.37
C ASN A 79 13.50 -19.82 9.16
N ARG A 80 12.99 -18.60 9.35
CA ARG A 80 12.95 -17.52 8.35
C ARG A 80 13.83 -16.34 8.76
N LYS A 81 13.91 -15.34 7.87
CA LYS A 81 14.55 -14.04 8.09
C LYS A 81 13.55 -12.87 8.10
N SER A 82 12.25 -13.17 8.14
CA SER A 82 11.18 -12.19 8.30
C SER A 82 9.96 -12.89 8.88
N ASP A 83 9.29 -12.20 9.81
CA ASP A 83 8.07 -12.67 10.45
C ASP A 83 6.92 -12.84 9.45
N ILE A 84 5.93 -13.63 9.83
CA ILE A 84 4.65 -13.73 9.11
C ILE A 84 3.57 -13.13 10.00
N TYR A 85 2.70 -12.31 9.40
CA TYR A 85 1.60 -11.65 10.09
C TYR A 85 0.27 -12.11 9.51
N VAL A 86 -0.69 -12.41 10.39
CA VAL A 86 -2.08 -12.64 10.04
C VAL A 86 -2.93 -11.62 10.80
N CYS A 87 -3.63 -10.78 10.06
CA CYS A 87 -4.66 -9.90 10.61
C CYS A 87 -6.01 -10.47 10.18
N MET A 88 -6.85 -10.78 11.15
CA MET A 88 -8.21 -11.28 10.92
C MET A 88 -9.19 -10.26 11.49
N ILE A 89 -10.18 -9.92 10.67
CA ILE A 89 -11.33 -9.10 11.01
C ILE A 89 -12.59 -9.82 10.53
N SER A 90 -13.68 -9.70 11.27
CA SER A 90 -14.99 -10.19 10.87
C SER A 90 -16.05 -9.09 10.89
N TYR A 91 -17.30 -9.45 10.62
CA TYR A 91 -18.45 -8.62 10.95
C TYR A 91 -18.52 -8.36 12.46
N ALA A 92 -19.22 -7.29 12.84
CA ALA A 92 -19.43 -6.89 14.23
C ALA A 92 -20.46 -7.78 14.93
#